data_AF-A0A2H6GLT3-F1
#
_entry.id   AF-A0A2H6GLT3-F1
#
_cell.length_a   1.000
_cell.length_b   1.000
_cell.length_c   1.000
_cell.angle_alpha   90.00
_cell.angle_beta   90.00
_cell.angle_gamma   90.00
#
_symmetry.space_group_name_H-M   'P 1'
#
loop_
_entity.id
_entity.type
_entity.pdbx_description
1 polymer ?
#
loop_
_entity_poly.entity_id
_entity_poly.type
_entity_poly.pdbx_seq_one_letter_code
_entity_poly.pdbx_strand_id
1 'polypeptide(L)'
;MRLRNLKVGTQLRLGLGLILVFVLGIGLLTWRTSNVLSSQTRTLYDHPLKVRNALGALTADMLIIHRNADDPNSEGAPGRVNAAKLDASRQFDILYDRYLGPRADVSDLEAGFMDWYAFNEKTVLMHQAGGPIEAGIRNKKTNRILDENMMARFSKVTDFASAKAKLIYNNSMIESRNLRNQLALIVSVILLTSLIVSWGLIKGIRNPLMQLTAAGMSRPTNSVYYPTRSTPWPTRFRPT
;
A
#
# COMPACT_ATOMS: atom_id res chain seq x y z
N MET A 1 22.51 -17.42 33.27
CA MET A 1 22.73 -16.65 34.52
C MET A 1 21.51 -16.79 35.42
N ARG A 2 21.69 -17.04 36.73
CA ARG A 2 20.61 -17.40 37.67
C ARG A 2 19.74 -16.17 38.02
N LEU A 3 18.55 -16.07 37.42
CA LEU A 3 17.56 -15.01 37.66
C LEU A 3 16.92 -15.02 39.07
N ARG A 4 17.33 -15.93 39.98
CA ARG A 4 16.71 -16.14 41.30
C ARG A 4 17.04 -15.06 42.35
N ASN A 5 18.03 -14.20 42.12
CA ASN A 5 18.49 -13.21 43.13
C ASN A 5 18.15 -11.75 42.80
N LEU A 6 17.30 -11.48 41.80
CA LEU A 6 16.92 -10.11 41.46
C LEU A 6 15.78 -9.63 42.37
N LYS A 7 15.89 -8.40 42.89
CA LYS A 7 14.82 -7.73 43.64
C LYS A 7 13.56 -7.66 42.78
N VAL A 8 12.39 -7.90 43.38
CA VAL A 8 11.08 -7.91 42.72
C VAL A 8 10.83 -6.65 41.86
N GLY A 9 11.27 -5.47 42.33
CA GLY A 9 11.16 -4.22 41.57
C GLY A 9 11.97 -4.20 40.27
N THR A 10 13.14 -4.86 40.23
CA THR A 10 13.97 -4.96 39.01
C THR A 10 13.34 -5.90 38.00
N GLN A 11 12.73 -7.00 38.44
CA GLN A 11 11.98 -7.91 37.57
C GLN A 11 10.79 -7.22 36.90
N LEU A 12 10.05 -6.38 37.65
CA LEU A 12 8.91 -5.65 37.11
C LEU A 12 9.34 -4.61 36.06
N ARG A 13 10.40 -3.84 36.34
CA ARG A 13 10.97 -2.85 35.39
C ARG A 13 11.50 -3.52 34.11
N LEU A 14 12.13 -4.69 34.22
CA LEU A 14 12.58 -5.47 33.07
C LEU A 14 11.43 -5.94 32.20
N GLY A 15 10.34 -6.46 32.79
CA GLY A 15 9.16 -6.87 32.03
C GLY A 15 8.50 -5.70 31.30
N LEU A 16 8.33 -4.57 31.99
CA LEU A 16 7.73 -3.36 31.39
C LEU A 16 8.63 -2.76 30.29
N GLY A 17 9.95 -2.72 30.51
CA GLY A 17 10.92 -2.25 29.53
C GLY A 17 10.95 -3.13 28.29
N LEU A 18 10.85 -4.46 28.46
CA LEU A 18 10.80 -5.41 27.34
C LEU A 18 9.56 -5.19 26.47
N ILE A 19 8.38 -4.98 27.08
CA ILE A 19 7.15 -4.69 26.35
C ILE A 19 7.28 -3.39 25.54
N LEU A 20 7.86 -2.34 26.13
CA LEU A 20 8.12 -1.07 25.44
C LEU A 20 9.00 -1.24 24.19
N VAL A 21 10.08 -2.02 24.31
CA VAL A 21 10.96 -2.34 23.17
C VAL A 21 10.19 -3.08 22.08
N PHE A 22 9.33 -4.04 22.44
CA PHE A 22 8.51 -4.75 21.46
C PHE A 22 7.50 -3.85 20.75
N VAL A 23 6.83 -2.95 21.48
CA VAL A 23 5.90 -1.98 20.87
C VAL A 23 6.62 -1.07 19.88
N LEU A 24 7.80 -0.53 20.26
CA LEU A 24 8.61 0.28 19.35
C LEU A 24 9.07 -0.51 18.12
N GLY A 25 9.48 -1.77 18.31
CA GLY A 25 9.89 -2.65 17.21
C GLY A 25 8.76 -2.91 16.21
N ILE A 26 7.55 -3.20 16.69
CA ILE A 26 6.37 -3.40 15.84
C ILE A 26 6.03 -2.11 15.10
N GLY A 27 6.06 -0.96 15.78
CA GLY A 27 5.80 0.34 15.16
C GLY A 27 6.76 0.65 14.01
N LEU A 28 8.06 0.45 14.23
CA LEU A 28 9.08 0.70 13.20
C LEU A 28 8.96 -0.25 12.01
N LEU A 29 8.63 -1.52 12.26
CA LEU A 29 8.38 -2.51 11.20
C LEU A 29 7.15 -2.13 10.37
N THR A 30 6.07 -1.73 11.03
CA THR A 30 4.81 -1.32 10.39
C THR A 30 5.00 -0.08 9.52
N TRP A 31 5.81 0.85 9.97
CA TRP A 31 6.15 2.03 9.17
C TRP A 31 6.92 1.65 7.90
N ARG A 32 7.92 0.76 8.00
CA ARG A 32 8.68 0.27 6.84
C ARG A 32 7.78 -0.47 5.85
N THR A 33 6.93 -1.37 6.32
CA THR A 33 6.03 -2.14 5.46
C THR A 33 5.04 -1.22 4.72
N SER A 34 4.50 -0.22 5.42
CA SER A 34 3.60 0.78 4.84
C SER A 34 4.27 1.60 3.73
N ASN A 35 5.52 2.04 3.94
CA ASN A 35 6.27 2.79 2.93
C ASN A 35 6.56 1.97 1.67
N VAL A 36 6.96 0.71 1.82
CA VAL A 36 7.21 -0.18 0.67
C VAL A 36 5.93 -0.39 -0.14
N LEU A 37 4.82 -0.69 0.53
CA LEU A 37 3.53 -0.89 -0.12
C LEU A 37 3.08 0.38 -0.85
N SER A 38 3.17 1.55 -0.19
CA SER A 38 2.81 2.84 -0.77
C SER A 38 3.65 3.15 -2.03
N SER A 39 4.96 2.94 -1.98
CA SER A 39 5.87 3.16 -3.11
C SER A 39 5.55 2.24 -4.30
N GLN A 40 5.26 0.96 -4.04
CA GLN A 40 4.90 -0.01 -5.08
C GLN A 40 3.56 0.33 -5.74
N THR A 41 2.54 0.67 -4.93
CA THR A 41 1.24 1.12 -5.44
C THR A 41 1.39 2.38 -6.27
N ARG A 42 2.19 3.35 -5.79
CA ARG A 42 2.47 4.59 -6.52
C ARG A 42 3.15 4.30 -7.85
N THR A 43 4.17 3.45 -7.87
CA THR A 43 4.88 3.11 -9.11
C THR A 43 3.97 2.41 -10.12
N LEU A 44 3.10 1.50 -9.67
CA LEU A 44 2.14 0.82 -10.52
C LEU A 44 1.11 1.79 -11.12
N TYR A 45 0.60 2.71 -10.29
CA TYR A 45 -0.40 3.70 -10.70
C TYR A 45 0.21 4.76 -11.62
N ASP A 46 1.32 5.36 -11.22
CA ASP A 46 1.95 6.48 -11.90
C ASP A 46 2.56 6.09 -13.26
N HIS A 47 2.82 4.80 -13.50
CA HIS A 47 3.48 4.34 -14.72
C HIS A 47 2.60 3.40 -15.55
N PRO A 48 2.60 2.06 -15.38
CA PRO A 48 1.84 1.18 -16.27
C PRO A 48 0.36 1.53 -16.41
N LEU A 49 -0.30 1.96 -15.33
CA LEU A 49 -1.73 2.26 -15.39
C LEU A 49 -2.00 3.57 -16.16
N LYS A 50 -1.26 4.65 -15.87
CA LYS A 50 -1.37 5.91 -16.63
C LYS A 50 -1.05 5.73 -18.11
N VAL A 51 -0.03 4.93 -18.44
CA VAL A 51 0.30 4.59 -19.83
C VAL A 51 -0.87 3.87 -20.51
N ARG A 52 -1.46 2.86 -19.86
CA ARG A 52 -2.61 2.14 -20.43
C ARG A 52 -3.83 3.04 -20.61
N ASN A 53 -4.08 3.95 -19.67
CA ASN A 53 -5.17 4.90 -19.79
C ASN A 53 -4.94 5.89 -20.94
N ALA A 54 -3.72 6.39 -21.10
CA ALA A 54 -3.35 7.27 -22.22
C ALA A 54 -3.49 6.56 -23.57
N LEU A 55 -3.05 5.30 -23.68
CA LEU A 55 -3.24 4.48 -24.89
C LEU A 55 -4.72 4.21 -25.18
N GLY A 56 -5.54 3.99 -24.14
CA GLY A 56 -6.99 3.85 -24.29
C GLY A 56 -7.65 5.14 -24.80
N ALA A 57 -7.26 6.30 -24.28
CA ALA A 57 -7.72 7.60 -24.77
C ALA A 57 -7.29 7.83 -26.23
N LEU A 58 -6.03 7.56 -26.56
CA LEU A 58 -5.50 7.67 -27.92
C LEU A 58 -6.23 6.76 -28.92
N THR A 59 -6.63 5.56 -28.48
CA THR A 59 -7.44 4.65 -29.29
C THR A 59 -8.85 5.22 -29.55
N ALA A 60 -9.43 5.90 -28.56
CA ALA A 60 -10.72 6.58 -28.73
C ALA A 60 -10.60 7.77 -29.69
N ASP A 61 -9.53 8.56 -29.61
CA ASP A 61 -9.26 9.67 -30.55
C ASP A 61 -9.09 9.15 -31.98
N MET A 62 -8.33 8.07 -32.15
CA MET A 62 -8.16 7.40 -33.45
C MET A 62 -9.52 6.95 -34.01
N LEU A 63 -10.39 6.35 -33.18
CA LEU A 63 -11.73 5.95 -33.61
C LEU A 63 -12.60 7.15 -34.01
N ILE A 64 -12.52 8.27 -33.28
CA ILE A 64 -13.22 9.51 -33.63
C ILE A 64 -12.75 9.99 -35.00
N ILE A 65 -11.43 10.09 -35.22
CA ILE A 65 -10.88 10.58 -36.48
C ILE A 65 -11.27 9.66 -37.64
N HIS A 66 -11.11 8.34 -37.47
CA HIS A 66 -11.47 7.35 -38.48
C HIS A 66 -12.96 7.43 -38.86
N ARG A 67 -13.86 7.49 -37.87
CA ARG A 67 -15.30 7.59 -38.11
C ARG A 67 -15.68 8.87 -38.87
N ASN A 68 -15.07 10.00 -38.56
CA ASN A 68 -15.33 11.26 -39.27
C ASN A 68 -14.70 11.27 -40.67
N ALA A 69 -13.66 10.45 -40.93
CA ALA A 69 -13.12 10.24 -42.27
C ALA A 69 -14.04 9.35 -43.13
N ASP A 70 -14.71 8.37 -42.53
CA ASP A 70 -15.70 7.51 -43.19
C ASP A 70 -17.03 8.23 -43.47
N ASP A 71 -17.49 9.07 -42.54
CA ASP A 71 -18.68 9.93 -42.70
C ASP A 71 -18.34 11.43 -42.55
N PRO A 72 -17.73 12.03 -43.59
CA PRO A 72 -17.26 13.41 -43.57
C PRO A 72 -18.39 14.45 -43.66
N ASN A 73 -19.61 14.03 -44.00
CA ASN A 73 -20.79 14.90 -44.05
C ASN A 73 -21.42 15.11 -42.66
N SER A 74 -20.95 14.38 -41.64
CA SER A 74 -21.42 14.56 -40.28
C SER A 74 -21.15 15.98 -39.78
N GLU A 75 -22.19 16.65 -39.29
CA GLU A 75 -22.11 18.05 -38.82
C GLU A 75 -20.98 18.20 -37.79
N GLY A 76 -20.08 19.17 -37.96
CA GLY A 76 -18.97 19.42 -37.03
C GLY A 76 -17.79 18.45 -37.14
N ALA A 77 -17.67 17.65 -38.20
CA ALA A 77 -16.56 16.71 -38.41
C ALA A 77 -15.15 17.34 -38.22
N PRO A 78 -14.81 18.51 -38.80
CA PRO A 78 -13.49 19.14 -38.59
C PRO A 78 -13.19 19.47 -37.15
N GLY A 79 -14.21 20.00 -36.45
CA GLY A 79 -14.08 20.38 -35.05
C GLY A 79 -13.75 19.17 -34.18
N ARG A 80 -14.43 18.03 -34.43
CA ARG A 80 -14.15 16.77 -33.73
C ARG A 80 -12.78 16.19 -34.04
N VAL A 81 -12.37 16.19 -35.31
CA VAL A 81 -11.04 15.70 -35.73
C VAL A 81 -9.93 16.53 -35.09
N ASN A 82 -10.07 17.86 -35.10
CA ASN A 82 -9.09 18.76 -34.49
C ASN A 82 -9.05 18.60 -32.95
N ALA A 83 -10.22 18.43 -32.31
CA ALA A 83 -10.29 18.17 -30.87
C ALA A 83 -9.59 16.84 -30.50
N ALA A 84 -9.85 15.78 -31.26
CA ALA A 84 -9.22 14.47 -31.07
C ALA A 84 -7.69 14.53 -31.29
N LYS A 85 -7.20 15.29 -32.28
CA LYS A 85 -5.76 15.53 -32.46
C LYS A 85 -5.13 16.23 -31.27
N LEU A 86 -5.78 17.26 -30.75
CA LEU A 86 -5.30 18.00 -29.59
C LEU A 86 -5.27 17.13 -28.34
N ASP A 87 -6.27 16.26 -28.15
CA ASP A 87 -6.25 15.32 -27.02
C ASP A 87 -5.16 14.26 -27.19
N ALA A 88 -5.03 13.67 -28.38
CA ALA A 88 -3.97 12.72 -28.71
C ALA A 88 -2.58 13.27 -28.40
N SER A 89 -2.30 14.54 -28.72
CA SER A 89 -1.04 15.21 -28.37
C SER A 89 -0.77 15.20 -26.86
N ARG A 90 -1.79 15.46 -26.02
CA ARG A 90 -1.65 15.40 -24.56
C ARG A 90 -1.44 13.97 -24.07
N GLN A 91 -2.06 12.99 -24.73
CA GLN A 91 -1.83 11.59 -24.39
C GLN A 91 -0.38 11.20 -24.71
N PHE A 92 0.21 11.68 -25.81
CA PHE A 92 1.63 11.47 -26.09
C PHE A 92 2.55 12.11 -25.04
N ASP A 93 2.23 13.29 -24.53
CA ASP A 93 2.99 13.90 -23.41
C ASP A 93 2.99 12.97 -22.18
N ILE A 94 1.83 12.38 -21.86
CA ILE A 94 1.72 11.40 -20.77
C ILE A 94 2.56 10.16 -21.07
N LEU A 95 2.56 9.66 -22.32
CA LEU A 95 3.37 8.51 -22.70
C LEU A 95 4.86 8.80 -22.56
N TYR A 96 5.34 9.98 -22.97
CA TYR A 96 6.73 10.38 -22.79
C TYR A 96 7.15 10.50 -21.32
N ASP A 97 6.26 11.00 -20.46
CA ASP A 97 6.54 11.16 -19.02
C ASP A 97 6.48 9.83 -18.26
N ARG A 98 5.53 8.94 -18.61
CA ARG A 98 5.16 7.78 -17.78
C ARG A 98 5.64 6.45 -18.31
N TYR A 99 5.98 6.34 -19.59
CA TYR A 99 6.47 5.09 -20.17
C TYR A 99 7.85 4.72 -19.64
N LEU A 100 7.95 3.51 -19.08
CA LEU A 100 9.19 2.99 -18.48
C LEU A 100 10.06 2.20 -19.47
N GLY A 101 9.68 2.15 -20.75
CA GLY A 101 10.39 1.42 -21.79
C GLY A 101 11.28 2.32 -22.64
N PRO A 102 11.81 1.79 -23.75
CA PRO A 102 12.59 2.57 -24.71
C PRO A 102 11.80 3.78 -25.21
N ARG A 103 12.35 4.99 -25.07
CA ARG A 103 11.72 6.22 -25.57
C ARG A 103 11.40 6.15 -27.08
N ALA A 104 12.20 5.38 -27.82
CA ALA A 104 11.99 5.08 -29.23
C ALA A 104 10.59 4.50 -29.52
N ASP A 105 10.03 3.69 -28.63
CA ASP A 105 8.70 3.10 -28.84
C ASP A 105 7.60 4.16 -28.87
N VAL A 106 7.72 5.19 -28.03
CA VAL A 106 6.76 6.31 -27.97
C VAL A 106 6.93 7.23 -29.17
N SER A 107 8.17 7.56 -29.54
CA SER A 107 8.42 8.38 -30.74
C SER A 107 8.01 7.67 -32.03
N ASP A 108 8.22 6.36 -32.11
CA ASP A 108 7.78 5.54 -33.24
C ASP A 108 6.25 5.50 -33.32
N LEU A 109 5.56 5.38 -32.19
CA LEU A 109 4.10 5.41 -32.12
C LEU A 109 3.56 6.79 -32.55
N GLU A 110 4.16 7.87 -32.06
CA GLU A 110 3.79 9.24 -32.39
C GLU A 110 3.99 9.55 -33.87
N ALA A 111 5.15 9.19 -34.44
CA ALA A 111 5.41 9.37 -35.87
C ALA A 111 4.38 8.61 -36.73
N GLY A 112 4.10 7.34 -36.38
CA GLY A 112 3.07 6.57 -37.05
C GLY A 112 1.68 7.20 -36.94
N PHE A 113 1.34 7.74 -35.77
CA PHE A 113 0.07 8.42 -35.54
C PHE A 113 -0.06 9.66 -36.43
N MET A 114 1.01 10.45 -36.57
CA MET A 114 1.00 11.65 -37.41
C MET A 114 0.84 11.32 -38.89
N ASP A 115 1.49 10.26 -39.38
CA ASP A 115 1.31 9.76 -40.75
C ASP A 115 -0.14 9.29 -40.99
N TRP A 116 -0.67 8.49 -40.05
CA TRP A 116 -2.04 8.00 -40.07
C TRP A 116 -3.06 9.15 -40.00
N TYR A 117 -2.81 10.14 -39.14
CA TYR A 117 -3.65 11.32 -38.98
C TYR A 117 -3.70 12.15 -40.26
N ALA A 118 -2.54 12.45 -40.86
CA ALA A 118 -2.45 13.26 -42.07
C ALA A 118 -3.23 12.63 -43.23
N PHE A 119 -3.23 11.29 -43.32
CA PHE A 119 -4.04 10.56 -44.28
C PHE A 119 -5.55 10.75 -44.06
N ASN A 120 -6.01 10.61 -42.83
CA ASN A 120 -7.43 10.70 -42.48
C ASN A 120 -7.94 12.15 -42.52
N GLU A 121 -7.17 13.12 -42.04
CA GLU A 121 -7.47 14.56 -42.13
C GLU A 121 -7.63 15.00 -43.59
N LYS A 122 -6.70 14.59 -44.47
CA LYS A 122 -6.78 14.90 -45.90
C LYS A 122 -8.07 14.38 -46.52
N THR A 123 -8.53 13.21 -46.09
CA THR A 123 -9.80 12.62 -46.55
C THR A 123 -10.98 13.52 -46.14
N VAL A 124 -11.05 13.92 -44.87
CA VAL A 124 -12.11 14.82 -44.36
C VAL A 124 -12.12 16.17 -45.11
N LEU A 125 -10.94 16.77 -45.33
CA LEU A 125 -10.83 18.07 -46.01
C LEU A 125 -11.20 17.99 -47.51
N MET A 126 -10.80 16.92 -48.20
CA MET A 126 -11.15 16.71 -49.61
C MET A 126 -12.66 16.60 -49.83
N HIS A 127 -13.36 15.91 -48.92
CA HIS A 127 -14.81 15.82 -48.96
C HIS A 127 -15.48 17.18 -48.75
N GLN A 128 -14.96 18.02 -47.87
CA GLN A 128 -15.49 19.37 -47.63
C GLN A 128 -15.28 20.33 -48.78
N ALA A 129 -14.20 20.16 -49.54
CA ALA A 129 -13.93 20.93 -50.74
C ALA A 129 -14.80 20.52 -51.95
N GLY A 130 -15.75 19.60 -51.78
CA GLY A 130 -16.60 19.08 -52.87
C GLY A 130 -15.84 18.14 -53.82
N GLY A 131 -14.69 17.61 -53.41
CA GLY A 131 -13.89 16.68 -54.21
C GLY A 131 -14.60 15.34 -54.43
N PRO A 132 -14.30 14.62 -55.53
CA PRO A 132 -14.96 13.36 -55.85
C PRO A 132 -14.68 12.29 -54.78
N ILE A 133 -15.76 11.62 -54.32
CA ILE A 133 -15.78 10.52 -53.33
C ILE A 133 -14.78 9.39 -53.68
N GLU A 134 -14.45 9.25 -54.97
CA GLU A 134 -13.51 8.28 -55.49
C GLU A 134 -12.07 8.47 -54.98
N ALA A 135 -11.68 9.62 -54.45
CA ALA A 135 -10.38 9.81 -53.81
C ALA A 135 -10.27 9.11 -52.44
N GLY A 136 -11.36 9.12 -51.65
CA GLY A 136 -11.45 8.42 -50.35
C GLY A 136 -11.65 6.90 -50.52
N ILE A 137 -12.46 6.48 -51.49
CA ILE A 137 -12.75 5.04 -51.76
C ILE A 137 -11.53 4.30 -52.34
N ARG A 138 -10.74 4.95 -53.21
CA ARG A 138 -9.60 4.32 -53.90
C ARG A 138 -8.45 3.92 -52.97
N ASN A 139 -8.51 4.34 -51.70
CA ASN A 139 -7.42 4.17 -50.76
C ASN A 139 -7.74 3.30 -49.53
N LYS A 140 -8.85 2.55 -49.53
CA LYS A 140 -9.19 1.59 -48.45
C LYS A 140 -8.07 0.60 -48.13
N LYS A 141 -7.32 0.15 -49.14
CA LYS A 141 -6.16 -0.75 -48.95
C LYS A 141 -5.03 -0.04 -48.20
N THR A 142 -4.74 1.21 -48.53
CA THR A 142 -3.71 2.02 -47.85
C THR A 142 -4.15 2.39 -46.45
N ASN A 143 -5.42 2.75 -46.24
CA ASN A 143 -5.96 3.02 -44.91
C ASN A 143 -5.81 1.80 -44.01
N ARG A 144 -6.19 0.61 -44.51
CA ARG A 144 -6.03 -0.65 -43.78
C ARG A 144 -4.57 -0.95 -43.41
N ILE A 145 -3.62 -0.69 -44.31
CA ILE A 145 -2.20 -0.88 -44.01
C ILE A 145 -1.74 0.11 -42.92
N LEU A 146 -2.20 1.36 -42.98
CA LEU A 146 -1.89 2.36 -41.95
C LEU A 146 -2.51 1.97 -40.60
N ASP A 147 -3.75 1.46 -40.58
CA ASP A 147 -4.42 0.95 -39.39
C ASP A 147 -3.67 -0.24 -38.79
N GLU A 148 -3.32 -1.25 -39.62
CA GLU A 148 -2.55 -2.43 -39.19
C GLU A 148 -1.17 -2.04 -38.62
N ASN A 149 -0.47 -1.12 -39.28
CA ASN A 149 0.82 -0.60 -38.81
C ASN A 149 0.68 0.16 -37.49
N MET A 150 -0.38 0.94 -37.32
CA MET A 150 -0.66 1.64 -36.07
C MET A 150 -0.96 0.66 -34.94
N MET A 151 -1.80 -0.35 -35.18
CA MET A 151 -2.11 -1.37 -34.19
C MET A 151 -0.87 -2.14 -33.75
N ALA A 152 0.06 -2.44 -34.65
CA ALA A 152 1.33 -3.07 -34.30
C ALA A 152 2.19 -2.18 -33.37
N ARG A 153 2.28 -0.87 -33.64
CA ARG A 153 2.99 0.09 -32.78
C ARG A 153 2.32 0.23 -31.42
N PHE A 154 0.98 0.29 -31.39
CA PHE A 154 0.18 0.30 -30.16
C PHE A 154 0.41 -0.96 -29.32
N SER A 155 0.42 -2.14 -29.95
CA SER A 155 0.66 -3.41 -29.27
C SER A 155 2.01 -3.40 -28.58
N LYS A 156 3.07 -2.93 -29.25
CA LYS A 156 4.43 -2.85 -28.67
C LYS A 156 4.44 -2.11 -27.33
N VAL A 157 3.84 -0.91 -27.28
CA VAL A 157 3.79 -0.09 -26.05
C VAL A 157 2.85 -0.71 -25.01
N THR A 158 1.69 -1.22 -25.44
CA THR A 158 0.69 -1.84 -24.56
C THR A 158 1.21 -3.12 -23.90
N ASP A 159 1.89 -3.97 -24.67
CA ASP A 159 2.46 -5.23 -24.22
C ASP A 159 3.59 -4.97 -23.23
N PHE A 160 4.47 -4.01 -23.53
CA PHE A 160 5.50 -3.59 -22.58
C PHE A 160 4.90 -3.07 -21.27
N ALA A 161 3.94 -2.14 -21.35
CA ALA A 161 3.29 -1.58 -20.16
C ALA A 161 2.60 -2.67 -19.33
N SER A 162 1.92 -3.61 -19.99
CA SER A 162 1.27 -4.75 -19.35
C SER A 162 2.26 -5.72 -18.72
N ALA A 163 3.37 -6.03 -19.40
CA ALA A 163 4.44 -6.85 -18.85
C ALA A 163 5.09 -6.18 -17.62
N LYS A 164 5.32 -4.87 -17.70
CA LYS A 164 5.87 -4.09 -16.58
C LYS A 164 4.92 -4.05 -15.39
N ALA A 165 3.61 -3.89 -15.61
CA ALA A 165 2.59 -3.98 -14.57
C ALA A 165 2.63 -5.33 -13.85
N LYS A 166 2.67 -6.44 -14.62
CA LYS A 166 2.76 -7.80 -14.07
C LYS A 166 4.03 -7.99 -13.25
N LEU A 167 5.17 -7.48 -13.74
CA LEU A 167 6.45 -7.55 -13.02
C LEU A 167 6.38 -6.80 -11.69
N ILE A 168 5.89 -5.56 -11.69
CA ILE A 168 5.74 -4.75 -10.46
C ILE A 168 4.83 -5.48 -9.48
N TYR A 169 3.67 -5.97 -9.94
CA TYR A 169 2.73 -6.70 -9.11
C TYR A 169 3.35 -7.97 -8.49
N ASN A 170 4.03 -8.80 -9.30
CA ASN A 170 4.65 -10.03 -8.82
C ASN A 170 5.75 -9.74 -7.79
N ASN A 171 6.56 -8.70 -8.03
CA ASN A 171 7.59 -8.27 -7.07
C ASN A 171 6.96 -7.80 -5.76
N SER A 172 5.87 -7.03 -5.81
CA SER A 172 5.12 -6.61 -4.63
C SER A 172 4.56 -7.79 -3.84
N MET A 173 4.11 -8.85 -4.51
CA MET A 173 3.60 -10.07 -3.88
C MET A 173 4.70 -10.86 -3.17
N ILE A 174 5.89 -10.95 -3.77
CA ILE A 174 7.06 -11.60 -3.15
C ILE A 174 7.52 -10.81 -1.93
N GLU A 175 7.68 -9.50 -2.05
CA GLU A 175 8.10 -8.63 -0.94
C GLU A 175 7.10 -8.65 0.20
N SER A 176 5.80 -8.58 -0.10
CA SER A 176 4.74 -8.67 0.91
C SER A 176 4.78 -10.00 1.67
N ARG A 177 5.12 -11.11 0.99
CA ARG A 177 5.27 -12.42 1.63
C ARG A 177 6.49 -12.44 2.56
N ASN A 178 7.62 -11.88 2.15
CA ASN A 178 8.82 -11.77 2.99
C ASN A 178 8.55 -10.92 4.23
N LEU A 179 7.91 -9.76 4.07
CA LEU A 179 7.52 -8.87 5.16
C LEU A 179 6.55 -9.55 6.13
N ARG A 180 5.57 -10.31 5.62
CA ARG A 180 4.64 -11.09 6.45
C ARG A 180 5.36 -12.18 7.24
N ASN A 181 6.31 -12.89 6.62
CA ASN A 181 7.09 -13.93 7.30
C ASN A 181 7.99 -13.34 8.39
N GLN A 182 8.63 -12.19 8.13
CA GLN A 182 9.41 -11.47 9.14
C GLN A 182 8.53 -11.02 10.31
N LEU A 183 7.34 -10.49 10.03
CA LEU A 183 6.40 -10.07 11.05
C LEU A 183 5.91 -11.26 11.89
N ALA A 184 5.58 -12.39 11.24
CA ALA A 184 5.21 -13.62 11.94
C ALA A 184 6.33 -14.11 12.86
N LEU A 185 7.58 -14.14 12.38
CA LEU A 185 8.73 -14.55 13.18
C LEU A 185 8.93 -13.64 14.40
N ILE A 186 8.87 -12.32 14.21
CA ILE A 186 9.00 -11.35 15.31
C ILE A 186 7.88 -11.54 16.33
N VAL A 187 6.63 -11.66 15.90
CA VAL A 187 5.48 -11.91 16.78
C VAL A 187 5.64 -13.23 17.54
N SER A 188 6.09 -14.29 16.87
CA SER A 188 6.39 -15.57 17.54
C SER A 188 7.47 -15.42 18.60
N VAL A 189 8.55 -14.69 18.33
CA VAL A 189 9.61 -14.41 19.32
C VAL A 189 9.07 -13.61 20.51
N ILE A 190 8.23 -12.60 20.26
CA ILE A 190 7.58 -11.80 21.32
C ILE A 190 6.68 -12.67 22.20
N LEU A 191 5.87 -13.54 21.61
CA LEU A 191 4.99 -14.44 22.35
C LEU A 191 5.77 -15.45 23.20
N LEU A 192 6.80 -16.07 22.62
CA LEU A 192 7.66 -17.02 23.33
C LEU A 192 8.40 -16.34 24.49
N THR A 193 8.98 -15.17 24.26
CA THR A 193 9.67 -14.40 25.31
C THR A 193 8.69 -13.96 26.41
N SER A 194 7.49 -13.51 26.05
CA SER A 194 6.43 -13.18 27.01
C SER A 194 6.03 -14.37 27.88
N LEU A 195 5.83 -15.56 27.27
CA LEU A 195 5.55 -16.81 27.98
C LEU A 195 6.68 -17.18 28.96
N ILE A 196 7.93 -17.10 28.52
CA ILE A 196 9.11 -17.41 29.35
C ILE A 196 9.19 -16.44 30.54
N VAL A 197 9.02 -15.14 30.30
CA VAL A 197 9.05 -14.11 31.37
C VAL A 197 7.89 -14.33 32.34
N SER A 198 6.68 -14.55 31.84
CA SER A 198 5.49 -14.81 32.64
C SER A 198 5.67 -16.04 33.54
N TRP A 199 6.15 -17.15 32.97
CA TRP A 199 6.45 -18.36 33.73
C TRP A 199 7.53 -18.12 34.80
N GLY A 200 8.56 -17.35 34.47
CA GLY A 200 9.60 -16.93 35.41
C GLY A 200 9.08 -16.11 36.59
N LEU A 201 8.18 -15.14 36.33
CA LEU A 201 7.55 -14.30 37.36
C LEU A 201 6.65 -15.13 38.29
N ILE A 202 5.82 -16.03 37.74
CA ILE A 202 4.96 -16.91 38.52
C ILE A 202 5.81 -17.76 39.48
N LYS A 203 6.87 -18.40 38.97
CA LYS A 203 7.73 -19.25 39.79
C LYS A 203 8.57 -18.47 40.81
N GLY A 204 8.98 -17.24 40.46
CA GLY A 204 9.86 -16.40 41.26
C GLY A 204 9.16 -15.60 42.37
N ILE A 205 7.95 -15.11 42.13
CA ILE A 205 7.24 -14.22 43.06
C ILE A 205 6.12 -14.95 43.81
N ARG A 206 5.35 -15.80 43.12
CA ARG A 206 4.15 -16.42 43.69
C ARG A 206 4.49 -17.46 44.76
N ASN A 207 5.54 -18.25 44.53
CA ASN A 207 6.00 -19.28 45.46
C ASN A 207 6.48 -18.72 46.82
N PRO A 208 7.37 -17.71 46.89
CA PRO A 208 7.77 -17.15 48.18
C PRO A 208 6.66 -16.35 48.86
N LEU A 209 5.75 -15.71 48.11
CA LEU A 209 4.57 -15.09 48.71
C LEU A 209 3.66 -16.11 49.38
N MET A 210 3.37 -17.25 48.73
CA MET A 210 2.60 -18.33 49.34
C MET A 210 3.22 -18.84 50.64
N GLN A 211 4.56 -18.94 50.71
CA GLN A 211 5.26 -19.34 51.93
C GLN A 211 5.10 -18.30 53.05
N LEU A 212 5.15 -17.01 52.72
CA LEU A 212 4.97 -15.92 53.70
C LEU A 212 3.52 -15.83 54.18
N THR A 213 2.52 -16.01 53.31
CA THR A 213 1.11 -16.02 53.72
C THR A 213 0.79 -17.24 54.58
N ALA A 214 1.35 -18.41 54.23
CA ALA A 214 1.21 -19.63 55.04
C ALA A 214 1.87 -19.50 56.42
N ALA A 215 3.07 -18.90 56.50
CA ALA A 215 3.76 -18.64 57.76
C ALA A 215 3.07 -17.57 58.62
N GLY A 216 2.40 -16.60 57.99
CA GLY A 216 1.59 -15.59 58.68
C GLY A 216 0.31 -16.16 59.28
N MET A 217 -0.33 -17.13 58.63
CA MET A 217 -1.54 -17.81 59.11
C MET A 217 -1.28 -18.90 60.17
N SER A 218 -0.05 -19.42 60.27
CA SER A 218 0.33 -20.38 61.32
C SER A 218 0.71 -19.73 62.65
N ARG A 219 0.56 -18.41 62.82
CA ARG A 219 0.76 -17.74 64.11
C ARG A 219 -0.52 -17.92 64.95
N PRO A 220 -0.51 -18.72 66.03
CA PRO A 220 -1.67 -18.80 66.91
C PRO A 220 -1.93 -17.41 67.48
N THR A 221 -3.14 -16.90 67.24
CA THR A 221 -3.64 -15.72 67.92
C THR A 221 -3.79 -16.08 69.39
N ASN A 222 -2.77 -15.80 70.20
CA ASN A 222 -2.88 -15.85 71.65
C ASN A 222 -3.98 -14.86 72.05
N SER A 223 -5.14 -15.40 72.45
CA SER A 223 -6.24 -14.66 73.05
C SER A 223 -5.73 -13.99 74.32
N VAL A 224 -5.71 -12.65 74.30
CA VAL A 224 -5.37 -11.85 75.48
C VAL A 224 -6.53 -11.96 76.46
N TYR A 225 -6.33 -12.74 77.53
CA TYR A 225 -7.18 -12.76 78.71
C TYR A 225 -7.08 -11.39 79.42
N TYR A 226 -8.21 -10.69 79.54
CA TYR A 226 -8.30 -9.48 80.39
C TYR A 226 -8.58 -9.89 81.85
N PRO A 227 -7.75 -9.54 82.82
CA PRO A 227 -8.09 -9.73 84.23
C PRO A 227 -8.97 -8.57 84.71
N THR A 228 -10.13 -8.90 85.25
CA THR A 228 -10.99 -8.00 86.02
C THR A 228 -10.27 -7.59 87.31
N ARG A 229 -9.99 -6.30 87.48
CA ARG A 229 -9.43 -5.75 88.72
C ARG A 229 -10.52 -4.98 89.46
N SER A 230 -11.08 -5.59 90.49
CA SER A 230 -11.90 -4.94 91.50
C SER A 230 -10.99 -4.16 92.46
N THR A 231 -11.24 -2.86 92.61
CA THR A 231 -10.58 -2.00 93.61
C THR A 231 -11.58 -1.62 94.70
N PRO A 232 -11.24 -1.79 96.00
CA PRO A 232 -12.04 -1.25 97.10
C PRO A 232 -11.62 0.20 97.44
N TRP A 233 -12.60 1.05 97.69
CA TRP A 233 -12.43 2.44 98.12
C TRP A 233 -12.00 2.55 99.59
N PRO A 234 -11.07 3.46 99.96
CA PRO A 234 -10.87 3.84 101.35
C PRO A 234 -11.58 5.16 101.68
N THR A 235 -12.26 5.14 102.81
CA THR A 235 -12.81 6.27 103.56
C THR A 235 -11.72 7.05 104.29
N ARG A 236 -11.90 8.40 104.39
CA ARG A 236 -11.62 9.32 105.53
C ARG A 236 -11.38 10.74 104.98
N PHE A 237 -12.28 11.70 105.21
CA PHE A 237 -12.34 12.63 106.36
C PHE A 237 -11.01 13.34 106.68
N ARG A 238 -10.96 14.68 106.50
CA ARG A 238 -10.92 15.68 107.59
C ARG A 238 -10.81 17.14 107.09
N PRO A 239 -11.05 18.14 107.97
CA PRO A 239 -11.68 19.43 107.65
C PRO A 239 -10.73 20.63 107.69
N THR A 240 -11.21 21.78 107.23
CA THR A 240 -11.32 23.06 107.94
C THR A 240 -12.25 23.96 107.15
#